data_AF-A0A7C2Y2Q0-F1
#
_entry.id   AF-A0A7C2Y2Q0-F1
#
_cell.length_a   1.000
_cell.length_b   1.000
_cell.length_c   1.000
_cell.angle_alpha   90.00
_cell.angle_beta   90.00
_cell.angle_gamma   90.00
#
_symmetry.space_group_name_H-M   'P 1'
#
loop_
_entity.id
_entity.type
_entity.pdbx_description
1 polymer ?
#
loop_
_entity_poly.entity_id
_entity_poly.type
_entity_poly.pdbx_seq_one_letter_code
_entity_poly.pdbx_strand_id
1 'polypeptide(L)'
;MLAGFLGYHVITRVPPLLHTPLMSATNAIAGISLVGSLVVAGADYGAFSTVLGFIAVTCSSTNVVGGFLITDRMLKMFKTAKDQAAQRRKFQFDPKMLLAL
;
A
#
# COMPACT_ATOMS: atom_id res chain seq x y z
N MET A 1 15.28 -1.77 20.05
CA MET A 1 14.45 -1.22 21.15
C MET A 1 13.98 0.21 20.89
N LEU A 2 14.85 1.16 20.52
CA LEU A 2 14.44 2.55 20.22
C LEU A 2 13.33 2.65 19.16
N ALA A 3 13.43 1.89 18.05
CA ALA A 3 12.41 1.85 17.01
C ALA A 3 11.04 1.35 17.52
N GLY A 4 11.02 0.42 18.47
CA GLY A 4 9.78 -0.07 19.09
C GLY A 4 9.14 0.98 20.00
N PHE A 5 9.94 1.71 20.77
CA PHE A 5 9.49 2.84 21.59
C PHE A 5 8.88 3.95 20.71
N LEU A 6 9.53 4.27 19.60
CA LEU A 6 9.02 5.21 18.61
C LEU A 6 7.70 4.71 17.99
N GLY A 7 7.64 3.44 17.57
CA GLY A 7 6.44 2.84 16.99
C GLY A 7 5.23 2.91 17.92
N TYR A 8 5.42 2.60 19.21
CA TYR A 8 4.37 2.73 20.22
C TYR A 8 3.84 4.16 20.34
N HIS A 9 4.75 5.15 20.42
CA HIS A 9 4.37 6.55 20.53
C HIS A 9 3.67 7.09 19.28
N VAL A 10 4.05 6.60 18.09
CA VAL A 10 3.41 6.98 16.82
C VAL A 10 2.01 6.37 16.72
N ILE A 11 1.85 5.07 16.98
CA ILE A 11 0.57 4.36 16.83
C ILE A 11 -0.49 4.90 17.80
N THR A 12 -0.10 5.22 19.05
CA THR A 12 -1.02 5.77 20.06
C THR A 12 -1.56 7.16 19.73
N ARG A 13 -1.01 7.87 18.74
CA ARG A 13 -1.44 9.22 18.33
C ARG A 13 -2.28 9.22 17.04
N VAL A 14 -2.59 8.05 16.48
CA VAL A 14 -3.40 7.95 15.26
C VAL A 14 -4.89 8.12 15.59
N PRO A 15 -5.66 8.94 14.84
CA PRO A 15 -7.08 9.11 15.10
C PRO A 15 -7.86 7.81 14.81
N PRO A 16 -9.00 7.55 15.50
CA PRO A 16 -9.71 6.28 15.40
C PRO A 16 -10.18 5.91 13.99
N LEU A 17 -10.49 6.92 13.19
CA LEU A 17 -10.92 6.80 11.79
C LEU A 17 -9.86 6.11 10.91
N LEU A 18 -8.60 6.15 11.31
CA LEU A 18 -7.48 5.59 10.55
C LEU A 18 -7.05 4.20 11.04
N HIS A 19 -7.69 3.58 12.03
CA HIS A 19 -7.24 2.25 12.50
C HIS A 19 -7.29 1.17 11.40
N THR A 20 -8.37 1.14 10.60
CA THR A 20 -8.50 0.19 9.49
C THR A 20 -7.48 0.43 8.36
N PRO A 21 -7.28 1.65 7.85
CA PRO A 21 -6.21 1.90 6.88
C PRO A 21 -4.81 1.73 7.49
N LEU A 22 -4.61 2.03 8.78
CA LEU A 22 -3.35 1.76 9.48
C LEU A 22 -3.05 0.26 9.54
N MET A 23 -4.06 -0.56 9.81
CA MET A 23 -3.95 -2.03 9.81
C MET A 23 -3.55 -2.57 8.43
N SER A 24 -4.12 -2.03 7.35
CA SER A 24 -3.72 -2.38 5.98
C SER A 24 -2.30 -1.89 5.66
N ALA A 25 -1.93 -0.69 6.11
CA ALA A 25 -0.61 -0.12 5.88
C ALA A 25 0.49 -0.94 6.58
N THR A 26 0.28 -1.40 7.81
CA THR A 26 1.25 -2.26 8.50
C THR A 26 1.40 -3.62 7.82
N ASN A 27 0.33 -4.17 7.24
CA ASN A 27 0.42 -5.36 6.40
C ASN A 27 1.26 -5.11 5.14
N ALA A 28 1.12 -3.97 4.48
CA ALA A 28 1.97 -3.61 3.33
C ALA A 28 3.45 -3.46 3.70
N ILE A 29 3.74 -2.91 4.89
CA ILE A 29 5.11 -2.73 5.39
C ILE A 29 5.77 -4.07 5.74
N ALA A 30 5.01 -5.09 6.15
CA ALA A 30 5.52 -6.45 6.36
C ALA A 30 6.11 -7.08 5.07
N GLY A 31 5.81 -6.50 3.91
CA GLY A 31 6.46 -6.76 2.63
C GLY A 31 7.98 -6.52 2.61
N ILE A 32 8.58 -5.97 3.68
CA ILE A 32 10.06 -5.93 3.86
C ILE A 32 10.71 -7.32 3.77
N SER A 33 9.93 -8.38 3.98
CA SER A 33 10.33 -9.77 3.68
C SER A 33 10.90 -9.95 2.26
N LEU A 34 10.60 -9.04 1.32
CA LEU A 34 11.08 -9.06 -0.06
C LEU A 34 12.60 -9.01 -0.10
N VAL A 35 13.21 -8.20 0.78
CA VAL A 35 14.66 -8.08 0.91
C VAL A 35 15.27 -9.44 1.29
N GLY A 36 14.70 -10.12 2.28
CA GLY A 36 15.16 -11.45 2.68
C GLY A 36 14.99 -12.50 1.59
N SER A 37 13.86 -12.46 0.88
CA SER A 37 13.59 -13.41 -0.21
C SER A 37 14.55 -13.22 -1.40
N LEU A 38 14.93 -11.99 -1.72
CA LEU A 38 15.91 -11.69 -2.78
C LEU A 38 17.30 -12.16 -2.40
N VAL A 39 17.70 -11.99 -1.13
CA VAL A 39 18.99 -12.51 -0.62
C VAL A 39 19.04 -14.04 -0.74
N VAL A 40 17.98 -14.74 -0.33
CA VAL A 40 17.93 -16.21 -0.44
C VAL A 40 17.88 -16.67 -1.89
N ALA A 41 17.09 -16.02 -2.74
CA ALA A 41 16.99 -16.37 -4.16
C ALA A 41 18.30 -16.15 -4.93
N GLY A 42 19.09 -15.15 -4.54
CA GLY A 42 20.40 -14.84 -5.12
C GLY A 42 21.57 -15.57 -4.45
N ALA A 43 21.34 -16.30 -3.37
CA ALA A 43 22.37 -17.07 -2.69
C ALA A 43 22.48 -18.48 -3.30
N ASP A 44 23.71 -18.88 -3.64
CA ASP A 44 23.98 -20.16 -4.30
C ASP A 44 24.00 -21.33 -3.30
N TYR A 45 22.86 -21.57 -2.66
CA TYR A 45 22.65 -22.67 -1.70
C TYR A 45 22.13 -23.96 -2.37
N GLY A 46 22.12 -24.01 -3.71
CA GLY A 46 21.65 -25.14 -4.51
C GLY A 46 20.18 -25.06 -4.95
N ALA A 47 19.79 -25.97 -5.85
CA ALA A 47 18.55 -25.91 -6.60
C ALA A 47 17.26 -25.84 -5.74
N PHE A 48 17.23 -26.53 -4.61
CA PHE A 48 16.08 -26.51 -3.70
C PHE A 48 15.89 -25.14 -3.04
N SER A 49 16.99 -24.48 -2.67
CA SER A 49 16.96 -23.13 -2.11
C SER A 49 16.52 -22.10 -3.16
N THR A 50 16.96 -22.25 -4.41
CA THR A 50 16.54 -21.37 -5.52
C THR A 50 15.03 -21.43 -5.75
N VAL A 51 14.44 -22.63 -5.74
CA VAL A 51 12.97 -22.79 -5.91
C VAL A 51 12.21 -22.16 -4.75
N LEU A 52 12.65 -22.39 -3.51
CA LEU A 52 12.04 -21.75 -2.34
C LEU A 52 12.22 -20.22 -2.34
N GLY A 53 13.38 -19.73 -2.76
CA GLY A 53 13.65 -18.30 -2.94
C GLY A 53 12.72 -17.68 -3.97
N PHE A 54 12.50 -18.33 -5.10
CA PHE A 54 11.55 -17.88 -6.12
C PHE A 54 10.11 -17.77 -5.58
N ILE A 55 9.64 -18.78 -4.83
CA ILE A 55 8.33 -18.76 -4.17
C ILE A 55 8.27 -17.62 -3.15
N ALA A 56 9.32 -17.45 -2.34
CA ALA A 56 9.40 -16.40 -1.33
C ALA A 56 9.34 -14.99 -1.96
N VAL A 57 10.06 -14.77 -3.07
CA VAL A 57 10.03 -13.49 -3.81
C VAL A 57 8.62 -13.21 -4.35
N THR A 58 7.98 -14.22 -4.95
CA THR A 58 6.63 -14.07 -5.50
C THR A 58 5.60 -13.76 -4.40
N CYS A 59 5.66 -14.48 -3.28
CA CYS A 59 4.78 -14.27 -2.14
C CYS A 59 4.99 -12.88 -1.52
N SER A 60 6.24 -12.49 -1.30
CA SER A 60 6.56 -11.20 -0.72
C SER A 60 6.18 -10.02 -1.64
N SER A 61 6.41 -10.18 -2.94
CA SER A 61 5.99 -9.19 -3.95
C SER A 61 4.48 -8.98 -3.94
N THR A 62 3.70 -10.06 -3.80
CA THR A 62 2.24 -9.98 -3.69
C THR A 62 1.80 -9.25 -2.41
N ASN A 63 2.49 -9.45 -1.29
CA ASN A 63 2.20 -8.74 -0.03
C ASN A 63 2.44 -7.22 -0.16
N VAL A 64 3.58 -6.83 -0.75
CA VAL A 64 3.90 -5.42 -1.04
C VAL A 64 2.83 -4.82 -1.97
N VAL A 65 2.66 -5.39 -3.16
CA VAL A 65 1.77 -4.82 -4.19
C VAL A 65 0.32 -4.79 -3.73
N GLY A 66 -0.19 -5.90 -3.19
CA GLY A 66 -1.55 -6.00 -2.68
C GLY A 66 -1.79 -5.09 -1.48
N GLY A 67 -0.86 -5.06 -0.52
CA GLY A 67 -0.95 -4.23 0.67
C GLY A 67 -1.01 -2.73 0.34
N PHE A 68 -0.15 -2.25 -0.56
CA PHE A 68 -0.14 -0.84 -0.96
C PHE A 68 -1.37 -0.47 -1.80
N LEU A 69 -1.85 -1.35 -2.70
CA LEU A 69 -3.06 -1.10 -3.48
C LEU A 69 -4.32 -0.98 -2.61
N ILE A 70 -4.49 -1.87 -1.63
CA ILE A 70 -5.64 -1.83 -0.72
C ILE A 70 -5.57 -0.58 0.16
N THR A 71 -4.39 -0.28 0.70
CA THR A 71 -4.16 0.91 1.53
C THR A 71 -4.47 2.20 0.75
N ASP A 72 -4.01 2.33 -0.49
CA ASP A 72 -4.32 3.47 -1.36
C ASP A 72 -5.82 3.60 -1.62
N ARG A 73 -6.52 2.49 -1.89
CA ARG A 73 -7.99 2.51 -2.04
C ARG A 73 -8.68 2.98 -0.77
N MET A 74 -8.24 2.52 0.40
CA MET A 74 -8.79 2.96 1.69
C MET A 74 -8.55 4.45 1.93
N LEU A 75 -7.35 4.95 1.66
CA LEU A 75 -6.99 6.36 1.84
C LEU A 75 -7.71 7.28 0.85
N LYS A 76 -7.99 6.82 -0.37
CA LYS A 76 -8.78 7.57 -1.37
C LYS A 76 -10.20 7.87 -0.90
N MET A 77 -10.77 7.07 0.01
CA MET A 77 -12.10 7.32 0.59
C MET A 77 -12.12 8.49 1.57
N PHE A 78 -10.96 8.94 2.07
CA PHE A 78 -10.84 10.12 2.93
C PHE A 78 -10.72 11.43 2.16
N LYS A 79 -10.65 11.39 0.81
CA LYS A 79 -10.69 12.61 -0.02
C LYS A 79 -12.03 13.32 0.20
N THR A 80 -11.94 14.60 0.55
CA THR A 80 -13.09 15.38 1.00
C THR A 80 -14.04 15.69 -0.16
N ALA A 81 -15.33 15.90 0.12
CA ALA A 81 -16.35 16.28 -0.87
C ALA A 81 -15.97 17.49 -1.74
N LYS A 82 -15.05 18.35 -1.27
CA LYS A 82 -14.49 19.50 -2.01
C LYS A 82 -13.68 19.07 -3.24
N ASP A 83 -12.93 17.97 -3.15
CA ASP A 83 -12.16 17.41 -4.28
C ASP A 83 -13.09 16.79 -5.33
N GLN A 84 -14.15 16.12 -4.86
CA GLN A 84 -15.21 15.54 -5.70
C GLN A 84 -16.02 16.64 -6.42
N ALA A 85 -16.36 17.74 -5.72
CA ALA A 85 -17.11 18.87 -6.28
C ALA A 85 -16.29 19.67 -7.31
N ALA A 86 -14.99 19.86 -7.08
CA ALA A 86 -14.09 20.49 -8.04
C ALA A 86 -13.97 19.67 -9.34
N GLN A 87 -13.97 18.34 -9.23
CA GLN A 87 -13.91 17.43 -10.37
C GLN A 87 -15.23 17.39 -11.15
N ARG A 88 -16.38 17.39 -10.46
CA ARG A 88 -17.71 17.55 -11.09
C ARG A 88 -17.85 18.90 -11.80
N ARG A 89 -17.37 20.01 -11.21
CA ARG A 89 -17.39 21.32 -11.86
C ARG A 89 -16.56 21.33 -13.14
N LYS A 90 -15.36 20.75 -13.14
CA LYS A 90 -14.55 20.63 -14.37
C LYS A 90 -15.30 19.89 -15.47
N PHE A 91 -15.99 18.80 -15.14
CA PHE A 91 -16.78 18.01 -16.10
C PHE A 91 -18.03 18.76 -16.59
N GLN A 92 -18.66 19.57 -15.73
CA GLN A 92 -19.82 20.40 -16.08
C GLN A 92 -19.46 21.54 -17.05
N PHE A 93 -18.26 22.09 -16.96
CA PHE A 93 -17.79 23.19 -17.80
C PHE A 93 -16.96 22.73 -19.01
N ASP A 94 -16.85 21.44 -19.27
CA ASP A 94 -16.14 20.93 -20.45
C ASP A 94 -16.94 21.27 -21.72
N PRO A 95 -16.44 22.17 -22.61
CA PRO A 95 -17.20 22.65 -23.77
C PRO A 95 -17.55 21.55 -24.77
N LYS A 96 -16.86 20.40 -24.71
CA LYS A 96 -17.15 19.20 -25.51
C LYS A 96 -18.44 18.49 -25.09
N MET A 97 -18.90 18.65 -23.85
CA MET A 97 -20.15 18.03 -23.36
C MET A 97 -21.38 18.87 -23.73
N LEU A 98 -21.21 20.19 -23.81
CA LEU A 98 -22.22 21.14 -24.28
C LEU A 98 -22.54 21.00 -25.78
N LEU A 99 -21.58 20.50 -26.57
CA LEU A 99 -21.72 20.23 -28.00
C LEU A 99 -22.31 18.85 -28.33
N ALA A 100 -22.53 17.99 -27.32
CA ALA A 100 -23.07 16.64 -27.48
C ALA A 100 -24.59 16.55 -27.20
N LEU A 101 -25.25 17.71 -27.03
CA LEU A 101 -26.69 17.93 -26.84
C LEU A 101 -27.24 18.67 -28.06
#